data_AF-A0A6A4K894-F1
#
_entry.id   AF-A0A6A4K894-F1
#
_cell.length_a   1.000
_cell.length_b   1.000
_cell.length_c   1.000
_cell.angle_alpha   90.00
_cell.angle_beta   90.00
_cell.angle_gamma   90.00
#
_symmetry.space_group_name_H-M   'P 1'
#
loop_
_entity.id
_entity.type
_entity.pdbx_description
1 polymer ?
#
loop_
_entity_poly.entity_id
_entity_poly.type
_entity_poly.pdbx_seq_one_letter_code
_entity_poly.pdbx_strand_id
1 'polypeptide(L)'
;MMVVIACFFYAFVNKEGHSAKIKSWSDAMKSKVLQVYFCLMSSYFLMFLSTAVSSQSWVMEKLIGIFPTQVVTSSIAVMILLTFTLQKLPKRPSDSVVRGICWGLHAMAMGPCLAFFRNEICLKAGITTALVILLANFLAIAANTEFYNQVKVPVMMLYIVVSIATGLCLIYLPPFNTLTTILVAMNIFGGILLHFAVYVTNVQSTIRDLVYDEVDPMYASAVILICTINIYFRIAFFHVVEESGILRGAKCTT
;
A
#
# COMPACT_ATOMS: atom_id res chain seq x y z
N MET A 1 -17.84 0.27 -3.52
CA MET A 1 -16.39 0.23 -3.85
C MET A 1 -16.05 -0.90 -4.83
N MET A 2 -16.33 -2.17 -4.52
CA MET A 2 -16.04 -3.29 -5.43
C MET A 2 -16.74 -3.19 -6.79
N VAL A 3 -17.97 -2.67 -6.86
CA VAL A 3 -18.69 -2.47 -8.14
C VAL A 3 -18.01 -1.43 -9.04
N VAL A 4 -17.53 -0.31 -8.49
CA VAL A 4 -16.83 0.72 -9.26
C VAL A 4 -15.50 0.19 -9.79
N ILE A 5 -14.77 -0.58 -8.97
CA ILE A 5 -13.53 -1.25 -9.38
C ILE A 5 -13.83 -2.32 -10.44
N ALA A 6 -14.93 -3.06 -10.32
CA ALA A 6 -15.36 -4.06 -11.29
C ALA A 6 -15.85 -3.43 -12.61
N CYS A 7 -16.49 -2.26 -12.59
CA CYS A 7 -16.85 -1.50 -13.78
C CYS A 7 -15.61 -0.96 -14.50
N PHE A 8 -14.62 -0.46 -13.74
CA PHE A 8 -13.29 -0.15 -14.29
C PHE A 8 -12.66 -1.40 -14.91
N PHE A 9 -12.67 -2.52 -14.20
CA PHE A 9 -12.14 -3.79 -14.66
C PHE A 9 -12.80 -4.25 -15.99
N TYR A 10 -14.13 -4.22 -16.08
CA TYR A 10 -14.89 -4.63 -17.25
C TYR A 10 -14.65 -3.73 -18.47
N ALA A 11 -14.52 -2.41 -18.26
CA ALA A 11 -14.29 -1.46 -19.35
C ALA A 11 -12.92 -1.63 -20.05
N PHE A 12 -11.93 -2.23 -19.38
CA PHE A 12 -10.54 -2.21 -19.84
C PHE A 12 -9.91 -3.59 -20.14
N VAL A 13 -10.62 -4.69 -19.88
CA VAL A 13 -10.18 -6.08 -20.20
C VAL A 13 -10.22 -6.40 -21.70
N ASN A 14 -10.90 -5.61 -22.53
CA ASN A 14 -11.13 -5.91 -23.94
C ASN A 14 -9.91 -5.75 -24.88
N LYS A 15 -8.70 -5.51 -24.34
CA LYS A 15 -7.44 -5.38 -25.11
C LYS A 15 -6.38 -6.31 -24.54
N GLU A 16 -5.55 -6.91 -25.42
CA GLU A 16 -4.49 -7.84 -25.02
C GLU A 16 -3.53 -7.23 -23.98
N GLY A 17 -3.59 -7.75 -22.76
CA GLY A 17 -2.73 -7.34 -21.64
C GLY A 17 -1.39 -8.07 -21.57
N HIS A 18 -0.71 -7.93 -20.44
CA HIS A 18 0.54 -8.68 -20.18
C HIS A 18 0.30 -10.19 -20.14
N SER A 19 -0.88 -10.63 -19.68
CA SER A 19 -1.29 -12.03 -19.64
C SER A 19 -1.15 -12.75 -20.99
N ALA A 20 -1.46 -12.07 -22.10
CA ALA A 20 -1.33 -12.62 -23.44
C ALA A 20 0.15 -12.80 -23.86
N LYS A 21 1.05 -11.99 -23.29
CA LYS A 21 2.49 -11.96 -23.64
C LYS A 21 3.36 -12.80 -22.70
N ILE A 22 2.81 -13.42 -21.65
CA ILE A 22 3.59 -14.22 -20.68
C ILE A 22 4.34 -15.38 -21.36
N LYS A 23 3.73 -16.03 -22.36
CA LYS A 23 4.37 -17.14 -23.09
C LYS A 23 5.61 -16.69 -23.86
N SER A 24 5.66 -15.44 -24.29
CA SER A 24 6.81 -14.87 -25.01
C SER A 24 7.90 -14.28 -24.09
N TRP A 25 7.72 -14.33 -22.76
CA TRP A 25 8.73 -13.83 -21.84
C TRP A 25 9.90 -14.80 -21.72
N SER A 26 11.12 -14.24 -21.60
CA SER A 26 12.32 -15.01 -21.30
C SER A 26 12.25 -15.62 -19.91
N ASP A 27 12.94 -16.74 -19.68
CA ASP A 27 12.94 -17.40 -18.38
C ASP A 27 13.62 -16.55 -17.29
N ALA A 28 14.59 -15.73 -17.67
CA ALA A 28 15.20 -14.73 -16.79
C ALA A 28 14.15 -13.70 -16.29
N MET A 29 13.25 -13.24 -17.17
CA MET A 29 12.18 -12.31 -16.79
C MET A 29 11.18 -12.97 -15.84
N LYS A 30 10.75 -14.20 -16.13
CA LYS A 30 9.85 -14.96 -15.24
C LYS A 30 10.46 -15.15 -13.86
N SER A 31 11.75 -15.50 -13.79
CA SER A 31 12.48 -15.65 -12.53
C SER A 31 12.50 -14.36 -11.72
N LYS A 32 12.74 -13.20 -12.34
CA LYS A 32 12.74 -11.91 -11.63
C LYS A 32 11.37 -11.48 -11.14
N VAL A 33 10.32 -11.70 -11.94
CA VAL A 33 8.95 -11.45 -11.49
C VAL A 33 8.65 -12.31 -10.26
N LEU A 34 9.02 -13.60 -10.29
CA LEU A 34 8.87 -14.49 -9.14
C LEU A 34 9.64 -13.97 -7.92
N GLN A 35 10.86 -13.47 -8.11
CA GLN A 35 11.66 -12.88 -7.02
C GLN A 35 10.99 -11.64 -6.42
N VAL A 36 10.42 -10.75 -7.24
CA VAL A 36 9.66 -9.59 -6.74
C VAL A 36 8.50 -10.04 -5.88
N TYR A 37 7.69 -11.00 -6.35
CA TYR A 37 6.55 -11.50 -5.59
C TYR A 37 6.98 -12.28 -4.34
N PHE A 38 8.08 -13.02 -4.40
CA PHE A 38 8.65 -13.69 -3.23
C PHE A 38 9.06 -12.65 -2.17
N CYS A 39 9.84 -11.64 -2.55
CA CYS A 39 10.17 -10.52 -1.66
C CYS A 39 8.90 -9.84 -1.14
N LEU A 40 7.90 -9.57 -1.98
CA LEU A 40 6.66 -8.93 -1.53
C LEU A 40 5.90 -9.77 -0.49
N MET A 41 5.76 -11.08 -0.72
CA MET A 41 5.12 -11.99 0.22
C MET A 41 5.90 -12.11 1.53
N SER A 42 7.23 -12.19 1.46
CA SER A 42 8.08 -12.16 2.64
C SER A 42 7.96 -10.83 3.40
N SER A 43 7.81 -9.70 2.69
CA SER A 43 7.57 -8.41 3.34
C SER A 43 6.25 -8.39 4.09
N TYR A 44 5.16 -8.93 3.53
CA TYR A 44 3.88 -9.05 4.24
C TYR A 44 4.01 -9.93 5.48
N PHE A 45 4.74 -11.04 5.38
CA PHE A 45 4.98 -11.93 6.52
C PHE A 45 5.79 -11.23 7.63
N LEU A 46 6.87 -10.53 7.28
CA LEU A 46 7.68 -9.77 8.23
C LEU A 46 6.89 -8.64 8.89
N MET A 47 6.05 -7.94 8.14
CA MET A 47 5.16 -6.90 8.65
C MET A 47 4.14 -7.47 9.65
N PHE A 48 3.53 -8.61 9.31
CA PHE A 48 2.62 -9.32 10.20
C PHE A 48 3.31 -9.75 11.49
N LEU A 49 4.49 -10.35 11.39
CA LEU A 49 5.29 -10.76 12.56
C LEU A 49 5.66 -9.56 13.44
N SER A 50 6.11 -8.46 12.82
CA SER A 50 6.42 -7.23 13.54
C SER A 50 5.19 -6.65 14.25
N THR A 51 4.01 -6.70 13.62
CA THR A 51 2.74 -6.27 14.23
C THR A 51 2.36 -7.15 15.42
N ALA A 52 2.47 -8.47 15.28
CA ALA A 52 2.16 -9.43 16.34
C ALA A 52 3.06 -9.24 17.55
N VAL A 53 4.37 -9.09 17.34
CA VAL A 53 5.35 -8.81 18.40
C VAL A 53 5.08 -7.46 19.06
N SER A 54 4.77 -6.42 18.27
CA SER A 54 4.45 -5.09 18.77
C SER A 54 3.20 -5.09 19.64
N SER A 55 2.18 -5.88 19.26
CA SER A 55 0.90 -5.98 19.98
C SER A 55 1.01 -6.72 21.31
N GLN A 56 2.04 -7.53 21.50
CA GLN A 56 2.29 -8.28 22.75
C GLN A 56 3.31 -7.59 23.67
N SER A 57 3.92 -6.48 23.22
CA SER A 57 4.99 -5.81 23.96
C SER A 57 4.42 -4.70 24.85
N TRP A 58 4.61 -4.81 26.17
CA TRP A 58 4.21 -3.76 27.12
C TRP A 58 4.87 -2.42 26.78
N VAL A 59 6.13 -2.46 26.32
CA VAL A 59 6.91 -1.25 26.03
C VAL A 59 6.28 -0.52 24.86
N MET A 60 5.88 -1.27 23.84
CA MET A 60 5.23 -0.70 22.67
C MET A 60 3.83 -0.20 23.02
N GLU A 61 3.06 -0.94 23.80
CA GLU A 61 1.76 -0.47 24.31
C GLU A 61 1.87 0.86 25.06
N LYS A 62 2.86 0.98 25.95
CA LYS A 62 3.13 2.23 26.69
C LYS A 62 3.56 3.36 25.76
N LEU A 63 4.43 3.09 24.78
CA LEU A 63 4.88 4.09 23.81
C LEU A 63 3.74 4.59 22.93
N ILE A 64 2.91 3.67 22.42
CA ILE A 64 1.71 3.95 21.64
C ILE A 64 0.71 4.78 22.45
N GLY A 65 0.49 4.43 23.72
CA GLY A 65 -0.43 5.14 24.61
C GLY A 65 -0.01 6.56 24.95
N ILE A 66 1.29 6.82 25.10
CA ILE A 66 1.81 8.14 25.50
C ILE A 66 2.14 9.01 24.27
N PHE A 67 2.70 8.43 23.21
CA PHE A 67 3.24 9.14 22.05
C PHE A 67 2.71 8.59 20.71
N PRO A 68 1.38 8.55 20.51
CA PRO A 68 0.79 7.88 19.34
C PRO A 68 1.26 8.48 18.01
N THR A 69 1.26 9.81 17.91
CA THR A 69 1.66 10.55 16.70
C THR A 69 3.14 10.36 16.38
N GLN A 70 4.01 10.33 17.39
CA GLN A 70 5.45 10.15 17.22
C GLN A 70 5.76 8.74 16.70
N VAL A 71 5.06 7.71 17.20
CA VAL A 71 5.21 6.34 16.68
C VAL A 71 4.81 6.29 15.20
N VAL A 72 3.67 6.89 14.82
CA VAL A 72 3.22 6.92 13.41
C VAL A 72 4.21 7.65 12.51
N THR A 73 4.57 8.88 12.88
CA THR A 73 5.49 9.71 12.09
C THR A 73 6.88 9.10 11.96
N SER A 74 7.41 8.49 13.03
CA SER A 74 8.72 7.82 13.02
C SER A 74 8.71 6.56 12.14
N SER A 75 7.70 5.70 12.21
CA SER A 75 7.57 4.55 11.31
C SER A 75 7.50 4.95 9.84
N ILE A 76 6.74 6.01 9.52
CA ILE A 76 6.68 6.55 8.15
C ILE A 76 8.05 7.07 7.71
N ALA A 77 8.73 7.85 8.56
CA ALA A 77 10.05 8.39 8.26
C ALA A 77 11.09 7.29 8.02
N VAL A 78 11.11 6.26 8.87
CA VAL A 78 11.97 5.08 8.74
C VAL A 78 11.69 4.36 7.43
N MET A 79 10.41 4.15 7.08
CA MET A 79 10.04 3.49 5.83
C MET A 79 10.54 4.28 4.62
N ILE A 80 10.29 5.60 4.55
CA ILE A 80 10.75 6.48 3.46
C ILE A 80 12.29 6.44 3.34
N LEU A 81 13.00 6.55 4.47
CA LEU A 81 14.46 6.52 4.49
C LEU A 81 15.00 5.20 3.95
N LEU A 82 14.40 4.08 4.35
CA LEU A 82 14.80 2.75 3.87
C LEU A 82 14.45 2.54 2.40
N THR A 83 13.34 3.08 1.90
CA THR A 83 13.01 3.05 0.46
C THR A 83 14.06 3.81 -0.35
N PHE A 84 14.43 5.02 0.08
CA PHE A 84 15.46 5.82 -0.57
C PHE A 84 16.82 5.12 -0.53
N THR A 85 17.16 4.49 0.60
CA THR A 85 18.39 3.73 0.76
C THR A 85 18.44 2.54 -0.20
N LEU A 86 17.35 1.76 -0.30
CA LEU A 86 17.25 0.63 -1.25
C LEU A 86 17.39 1.08 -2.71
N GLN A 87 16.86 2.25 -3.06
CA GLN A 87 16.98 2.81 -4.40
C GLN A 87 18.44 3.18 -4.76
N LYS A 88 19.21 3.65 -3.78
CA LYS A 88 20.57 4.18 -3.97
C LYS A 88 21.67 3.13 -3.79
N LEU A 89 21.39 2.02 -3.11
CA LEU A 89 22.39 0.98 -2.86
C LEU A 89 22.87 0.33 -4.16
N PRO A 90 24.20 0.19 -4.37
CA PRO A 90 24.74 -0.49 -5.54
C PRO A 90 24.26 -1.94 -5.64
N LYS A 91 24.02 -2.41 -6.87
CA LYS A 91 23.60 -3.79 -7.14
C LYS A 91 24.78 -4.79 -7.14
N ARG A 92 25.77 -4.59 -6.27
CA ARG A 92 26.96 -5.46 -6.18
C ARG A 92 26.67 -6.67 -5.30
N PRO A 93 27.26 -7.85 -5.59
CA PRO A 93 27.07 -9.05 -4.76
C PRO A 93 27.49 -8.85 -3.29
N SER A 94 28.53 -8.02 -3.06
CA SER A 94 29.02 -7.66 -1.72
C SER A 94 27.98 -6.97 -0.84
N ASP A 95 27.04 -6.25 -1.46
CA ASP A 95 26.08 -5.38 -0.76
C ASP A 95 24.72 -6.07 -0.59
N SER A 96 24.60 -7.33 -1.04
CA SER A 96 23.36 -8.11 -0.98
C SER A 96 22.82 -8.29 0.44
N VAL A 97 23.70 -8.51 1.42
CA VAL A 97 23.33 -8.65 2.84
C VAL A 97 22.78 -7.34 3.39
N VAL A 98 23.47 -6.22 3.13
CA VAL A 98 23.04 -4.89 3.59
C VAL A 98 21.68 -4.54 3.00
N ARG A 99 21.48 -4.81 1.71
CA ARG A 99 20.19 -4.60 1.02
C ARG A 99 19.08 -5.48 1.61
N GLY A 100 19.37 -6.74 1.89
CA GLY A 100 18.43 -7.65 2.57
C GLY A 100 18.02 -7.15 3.95
N ILE A 101 18.97 -6.61 4.74
CA ILE A 101 18.68 -6.01 6.04
C ILE A 101 17.82 -4.75 5.88
N CYS A 102 18.19 -3.84 4.98
CA CYS A 102 17.41 -2.61 4.72
C CYS A 102 15.97 -2.95 4.29
N TRP A 103 15.81 -3.92 3.41
CA TRP A 103 14.50 -4.41 2.96
C TRP A 103 13.71 -5.09 4.09
N GLY A 104 14.36 -5.92 4.91
CA GLY A 104 13.71 -6.55 6.06
C GLY A 104 13.23 -5.54 7.10
N LEU A 105 14.08 -4.56 7.45
CA LEU A 105 13.70 -3.46 8.33
C LEU A 105 12.58 -2.62 7.73
N HIS A 106 12.61 -2.36 6.42
CA HIS A 106 11.56 -1.63 5.72
C HIS A 106 10.23 -2.36 5.83
N ALA A 107 10.22 -3.67 5.64
CA ALA A 107 9.03 -4.50 5.76
C ALA A 107 8.43 -4.49 7.18
N MET A 108 9.29 -4.41 8.20
CA MET A 108 8.86 -4.38 9.60
C MET A 108 8.50 -2.98 10.11
N ALA A 109 8.92 -1.90 9.43
CA ALA A 109 8.86 -0.53 9.94
C ALA A 109 7.47 -0.08 10.40
N MET A 110 6.42 -0.55 9.72
CA MET A 110 5.04 -0.19 10.01
C MET A 110 4.35 -1.08 11.03
N GLY A 111 4.93 -2.23 11.42
CA GLY A 111 4.31 -3.15 12.37
C GLY A 111 3.88 -2.50 13.70
N PRO A 112 4.70 -1.64 14.33
CA PRO A 112 4.30 -0.85 15.50
C PRO A 112 3.05 -0.01 15.29
N CYS A 113 2.91 0.60 14.10
CA CYS A 113 1.75 1.43 13.78
C CYS A 113 0.49 0.60 13.56
N LEU A 114 0.62 -0.60 13.01
CA LEU A 114 -0.52 -1.47 12.80
C LEU A 114 -1.09 -1.97 14.14
N ALA A 115 -0.25 -2.07 15.18
CA ALA A 115 -0.68 -2.39 16.54
C ALA A 115 -1.57 -1.30 17.19
N PHE A 116 -1.73 -0.10 16.60
CA PHE A 116 -2.71 0.90 17.07
C PHE A 116 -4.16 0.43 16.94
N PHE A 117 -4.47 -0.38 15.92
CA PHE A 117 -5.83 -0.81 15.69
C PHE A 117 -6.16 -2.01 16.59
N ARG A 118 -7.38 -2.05 17.13
CA ARG A 118 -7.87 -3.23 17.86
C ARG A 118 -7.79 -4.47 16.96
N ASN A 119 -7.48 -5.63 17.54
CA ASN A 119 -7.23 -6.88 16.81
C ASN A 119 -8.32 -7.21 15.76
N GLU A 120 -9.59 -6.93 16.07
CA GLU A 120 -10.70 -7.19 15.15
C GLU A 120 -10.68 -6.29 13.90
N ILE A 121 -10.45 -4.98 14.07
CA ILE A 121 -10.30 -4.02 12.97
C ILE A 121 -9.10 -4.38 12.12
N CYS A 122 -7.98 -4.72 12.77
CA CYS A 122 -6.76 -5.18 12.11
C CYS A 122 -7.02 -6.34 11.14
N LEU A 123 -7.75 -7.35 11.61
CA LEU A 123 -8.05 -8.55 10.83
C LEU A 123 -9.01 -8.26 9.67
N LYS A 124 -10.12 -7.54 9.92
CA LYS A 124 -11.08 -7.15 8.89
C LYS A 124 -10.42 -6.32 7.79
N ALA A 125 -9.61 -5.33 8.18
CA ALA A 125 -8.87 -4.49 7.25
C ALA A 125 -7.83 -5.30 6.48
N GLY A 126 -7.13 -6.23 7.12
CA GLY A 126 -6.15 -7.11 6.48
C GLY A 126 -6.78 -7.98 5.40
N ILE A 127 -7.89 -8.66 5.71
CA ILE A 127 -8.61 -9.50 4.74
C ILE A 127 -9.13 -8.68 3.56
N THR A 128 -9.78 -7.56 3.83
CA THR A 128 -10.33 -6.69 2.78
C THR A 128 -9.21 -6.11 1.90
N THR A 129 -8.08 -5.73 2.49
CA THR A 129 -6.90 -5.28 1.76
C THR A 129 -6.33 -6.38 0.87
N ALA A 130 -6.23 -7.61 1.37
CA ALA A 130 -5.75 -8.75 0.58
C ALA A 130 -6.62 -9.01 -0.65
N LEU A 131 -7.96 -8.93 -0.51
CA LEU A 131 -8.89 -9.05 -1.64
C LEU A 131 -8.73 -7.91 -2.65
N VAL A 132 -8.58 -6.67 -2.19
CA VAL A 132 -8.35 -5.50 -3.05
C VAL A 132 -7.03 -5.64 -3.82
N ILE A 133 -5.96 -6.09 -3.16
CA ILE A 133 -4.65 -6.32 -3.78
C ILE A 133 -4.70 -7.46 -4.78
N LEU A 134 -5.39 -8.56 -4.48
CA LEU A 134 -5.57 -9.66 -5.42
C LEU A 134 -6.25 -9.17 -6.71
N LEU A 135 -7.31 -8.37 -6.57
CA LEU A 135 -8.01 -7.75 -7.70
C LEU A 135 -7.09 -6.77 -8.45
N ALA A 136 -6.30 -5.98 -7.73
CA ALA A 136 -5.35 -5.03 -8.32
C ALA A 136 -4.26 -5.74 -9.14
N ASN A 137 -3.71 -6.85 -8.63
CA ASN A 137 -2.72 -7.66 -9.35
C ASN A 137 -3.34 -8.30 -10.60
N PHE A 138 -4.54 -8.85 -10.48
CA PHE A 138 -5.25 -9.42 -11.64
C PHE A 138 -5.47 -8.36 -12.72
N LEU A 139 -5.92 -7.16 -12.34
CA LEU A 139 -6.07 -6.03 -13.26
C LEU A 139 -4.74 -5.59 -13.87
N ALA A 140 -3.69 -5.47 -13.07
CA ALA A 140 -2.37 -5.04 -13.57
C ALA A 140 -1.83 -5.98 -14.66
N ILE A 141 -2.05 -7.29 -14.50
CA ILE A 141 -1.61 -8.32 -15.46
C ILE A 141 -2.55 -8.39 -16.67
N ALA A 142 -3.86 -8.25 -16.45
CA ALA A 142 -4.87 -8.36 -17.51
C ALA A 142 -4.99 -7.10 -18.38
N ALA A 143 -4.70 -5.91 -17.84
CA ALA A 143 -4.83 -4.65 -18.56
C ALA A 143 -3.68 -4.41 -19.56
N ASN A 144 -3.98 -3.68 -20.64
CA ASN A 144 -3.03 -3.28 -21.68
C ASN A 144 -1.92 -2.37 -21.13
N THR A 145 -0.68 -2.56 -21.58
CA THR A 145 0.46 -1.64 -21.38
C THR A 145 0.19 -0.17 -21.73
N GLU A 146 -0.70 0.11 -22.68
CA GLU A 146 -1.02 1.47 -23.13
C GLU A 146 -1.86 2.24 -22.11
N PHE A 147 -2.64 1.52 -21.28
CA PHE A 147 -3.38 2.08 -20.15
C PHE A 147 -2.43 2.69 -19.11
N TYR A 148 -1.31 2.01 -18.80
CA TYR A 148 -0.29 2.55 -17.91
C TYR A 148 0.22 3.91 -18.40
N ASN A 149 0.55 4.03 -19.69
CA ASN A 149 1.11 5.27 -20.23
C ASN A 149 0.11 6.44 -20.14
N GLN A 150 -1.19 6.19 -20.32
CA GLN A 150 -2.23 7.22 -20.26
C GLN A 150 -2.58 7.61 -18.82
N VAL A 151 -2.56 6.66 -17.88
CA VAL A 151 -3.07 6.86 -16.52
C VAL A 151 -1.97 7.18 -15.50
N LYS A 152 -0.71 6.80 -15.76
CA LYS A 152 0.42 7.02 -14.84
C LYS A 152 0.56 8.48 -14.41
N VAL A 153 0.58 9.42 -15.36
CA VAL A 153 0.83 10.84 -15.05
C VAL A 153 -0.31 11.45 -14.22
N PRO A 154 -1.59 11.32 -14.62
CA PRO A 154 -2.70 11.78 -13.79
C PRO A 154 -2.73 11.16 -12.39
N VAL A 155 -2.49 9.85 -12.28
CA VAL A 155 -2.49 9.14 -11.00
C VAL A 155 -1.33 9.59 -10.11
N MET A 156 -0.13 9.80 -10.67
CA MET A 156 1.02 10.28 -9.91
C MET A 156 0.80 11.71 -9.38
N MET A 157 0.25 12.60 -10.21
CA MET A 157 -0.07 13.96 -9.76
C MET A 157 -1.10 13.96 -8.63
N LEU A 158 -2.17 13.18 -8.78
CA LEU A 158 -3.20 13.06 -7.75
C LEU A 158 -2.65 12.42 -6.46
N TYR A 159 -1.76 11.43 -6.59
CA TYR A 159 -1.05 10.81 -5.47
C TYR A 159 -0.23 11.82 -4.69
N ILE A 160 0.55 12.68 -5.36
CA ILE A 160 1.36 13.71 -4.69
C ILE A 160 0.46 14.69 -3.94
N VAL A 161 -0.59 15.20 -4.59
CA VAL A 161 -1.53 16.16 -3.98
C VAL A 161 -2.19 15.55 -2.74
N VAL A 162 -2.72 14.33 -2.84
CA VAL A 162 -3.38 13.65 -1.72
C VAL A 162 -2.40 13.30 -0.61
N SER A 163 -1.16 12.93 -0.93
CA SER A 163 -0.13 12.63 0.07
C SER A 163 0.28 13.88 0.85
N ILE A 164 0.47 15.01 0.17
CA ILE A 164 0.77 16.30 0.81
C ILE A 164 -0.41 16.73 1.68
N ALA A 165 -1.64 16.68 1.15
CA ALA A 165 -2.83 17.04 1.91
C ALA A 165 -3.01 16.16 3.16
N THR A 166 -2.80 14.84 3.03
CA THR A 166 -2.87 13.90 4.16
C THR A 166 -1.78 14.20 5.20
N GLY A 167 -0.56 14.48 4.77
CA GLY A 167 0.54 14.86 5.66
C GLY A 167 0.27 16.15 6.43
N LEU A 168 -0.30 17.16 5.77
CA LEU A 168 -0.70 18.42 6.42
C LEU A 168 -1.79 18.20 7.47
N CYS A 169 -2.77 17.32 7.21
CA CYS A 169 -3.81 16.97 8.18
C CYS A 169 -3.30 16.20 9.41
N LEU A 170 -2.12 15.58 9.34
CA LEU A 170 -1.49 14.94 10.51
C LEU A 170 -0.78 15.95 11.43
N ILE A 171 -0.31 17.06 10.86
CA ILE A 171 0.41 18.13 11.59
C ILE A 171 -0.57 19.18 12.11
N TYR A 172 -1.57 19.52 11.28
CA TYR A 172 -2.63 20.46 11.59
C TYR A 172 -3.90 19.65 11.82
N LEU A 173 -4.45 19.65 13.04
CA LEU A 173 -5.79 19.10 13.30
C LEU A 173 -6.83 20.15 12.91
N PRO A 174 -7.42 20.10 11.69
CA PRO A 174 -8.47 21.04 11.34
C PRO A 174 -9.67 20.87 12.29
N PRO A 175 -10.36 21.97 12.64
CA PRO A 175 -11.58 21.87 13.44
C PRO A 175 -12.58 20.93 12.74
N PHE A 176 -13.24 20.07 13.52
CA PHE A 176 -14.27 19.16 13.03
C PHE A 176 -15.49 19.98 12.58
N ASN A 177 -15.56 20.25 11.27
CA ASN A 177 -16.67 20.89 10.61
C ASN A 177 -17.09 20.05 9.39
N THR A 178 -18.24 20.37 8.79
CA THR A 178 -18.78 19.62 7.63
C THR A 178 -17.78 19.51 6.49
N LEU A 179 -16.99 20.56 6.25
CA LEU A 179 -15.95 20.58 5.23
C LEU A 179 -14.84 19.57 5.55
N THR A 180 -14.34 19.56 6.78
CA THR A 180 -13.34 18.59 7.27
C THR A 180 -13.86 17.15 7.16
N THR A 181 -15.12 16.91 7.51
CA THR A 181 -15.74 15.57 7.36
C THR A 181 -15.80 15.12 5.90
N ILE A 182 -16.18 16.03 4.98
CA ILE A 182 -16.19 15.74 3.53
C ILE A 182 -14.76 15.44 3.04
N LEU A 183 -13.77 16.23 3.46
CA LEU A 183 -12.37 16.02 3.09
C LEU A 183 -11.82 14.68 3.62
N VAL A 184 -12.15 14.31 4.85
CA VAL A 184 -11.79 13.01 5.43
C VAL A 184 -12.47 11.87 4.65
N ALA A 185 -13.75 11.99 4.33
CA ALA A 185 -14.47 10.99 3.53
C ALA A 185 -13.86 10.86 2.12
N MET A 186 -13.52 11.97 1.46
CA MET A 186 -12.83 11.95 0.17
C MET A 186 -11.45 11.30 0.27
N ASN A 187 -10.69 11.56 1.35
CA ASN A 187 -9.38 10.94 1.55
C ASN A 187 -9.49 9.42 1.82
N ILE A 188 -10.53 8.98 2.53
CA ILE A 188 -10.76 7.54 2.76
C ILE A 188 -11.24 6.88 1.47
N PHE A 189 -12.39 7.27 0.93
CA PHE A 189 -13.01 6.58 -0.21
C PHE A 189 -12.31 6.88 -1.54
N GLY A 190 -12.03 8.16 -1.83
CA GLY A 190 -11.27 8.56 -3.00
C GLY A 190 -9.82 8.09 -2.92
N GLY A 191 -9.24 8.10 -1.72
CA GLY A 191 -7.89 7.60 -1.51
C GLY A 191 -7.76 6.09 -1.73
N ILE A 192 -8.76 5.26 -1.40
CA ILE A 192 -8.71 3.82 -1.73
C ILE A 192 -8.65 3.62 -3.24
N LEU A 193 -9.49 4.33 -4.01
CA LEU A 193 -9.48 4.26 -5.48
C LEU A 193 -8.15 4.74 -6.06
N LEU A 194 -7.64 5.86 -5.54
CA LEU A 194 -6.34 6.40 -5.95
C LEU A 194 -5.21 5.41 -5.69
N HIS A 195 -5.10 4.87 -4.48
CA HIS A 195 -4.02 3.96 -4.13
C HIS A 195 -4.16 2.60 -4.80
N PHE A 196 -5.39 2.16 -5.11
CA PHE A 196 -5.62 1.03 -6.00
C PHE A 196 -5.04 1.28 -7.39
N ALA A 197 -5.32 2.45 -7.99
CA ALA A 197 -4.75 2.82 -9.28
C ALA A 197 -3.22 2.95 -9.22
N VAL A 198 -2.67 3.58 -8.17
CA VAL A 198 -1.21 3.66 -7.93
C VAL A 198 -0.60 2.26 -7.85
N TYR A 199 -1.21 1.36 -7.08
CA TYR A 199 -0.76 -0.04 -6.97
C TYR A 199 -0.70 -0.71 -8.35
N VAL A 200 -1.80 -0.64 -9.12
CA VAL A 200 -1.88 -1.21 -10.47
C VAL A 200 -0.78 -0.64 -11.37
N THR A 201 -0.61 0.68 -11.36
CA THR A 201 0.43 1.34 -12.18
C THR A 201 1.85 0.93 -11.75
N ASN A 202 2.13 0.77 -10.45
CA ASN A 202 3.44 0.35 -9.96
C ASN A 202 3.76 -1.10 -10.31
N VAL A 203 2.77 -2.00 -10.26
CA VAL A 203 2.94 -3.38 -10.72
C VAL A 203 3.22 -3.42 -12.23
N GLN A 204 2.46 -2.66 -13.02
CA GLN A 204 2.69 -2.57 -14.47
C GLN A 204 4.06 -1.96 -14.81
N SER A 205 4.48 -0.89 -14.12
CA SER A 205 5.82 -0.33 -14.26
C SER A 205 6.88 -1.38 -13.95
N THR A 206 6.74 -2.07 -12.82
CA THR A 206 7.70 -3.10 -12.40
C THR A 206 7.82 -4.19 -13.46
N ILE A 207 6.71 -4.70 -13.99
CA ILE A 207 6.73 -5.73 -15.04
C ILE A 207 7.41 -5.20 -16.31
N ARG A 208 7.11 -3.95 -16.72
CA ARG A 208 7.74 -3.31 -17.88
C ARG A 208 9.24 -3.12 -17.69
N ASP A 209 9.65 -2.58 -16.56
CA ASP A 209 11.04 -2.22 -16.29
C ASP A 209 11.91 -3.47 -16.03
N LEU A 210 11.29 -4.58 -15.62
CA LEU A 210 11.91 -5.91 -15.60
C LEU A 210 12.25 -6.46 -16.99
N VAL A 211 11.55 -6.03 -18.05
CA VAL A 211 11.92 -6.35 -19.45
C VAL A 211 13.31 -5.78 -19.79
N TYR A 212 13.68 -4.66 -19.18
CA TYR A 212 14.93 -3.94 -19.45
C TYR A 212 16.06 -4.24 -18.44
N ASP A 213 15.85 -5.17 -17.50
CA ASP A 213 16.78 -5.48 -16.39
C ASP A 213 17.14 -4.28 -15.49
N GLU A 214 16.24 -3.31 -15.38
CA GLU A 214 16.55 -2.07 -14.66
C GLU A 214 16.14 -2.14 -13.18
N VAL A 215 15.33 -3.13 -12.79
CA VAL A 215 14.66 -3.15 -11.49
C VAL A 215 15.23 -4.18 -10.54
N ASP A 216 15.53 -3.70 -9.33
CA ASP A 216 15.83 -4.54 -8.18
C ASP A 216 14.54 -5.13 -7.56
N PRO A 217 14.44 -6.46 -7.37
CA PRO A 217 13.30 -7.08 -6.71
C PRO A 217 12.99 -6.56 -5.30
N MET A 218 14.03 -6.28 -4.49
CA MET A 218 13.84 -5.79 -3.13
C MET A 218 13.23 -4.39 -3.11
N TYR A 219 13.81 -3.46 -3.87
CA TYR A 219 13.26 -2.12 -4.04
C TYR A 219 11.84 -2.13 -4.63
N ALA A 220 11.59 -2.92 -5.68
CA ALA A 220 10.25 -3.01 -6.28
C ALA A 220 9.21 -3.51 -5.27
N SER A 221 9.55 -4.56 -4.50
CA SER A 221 8.66 -5.07 -3.46
C SER A 221 8.40 -4.04 -2.36
N ALA A 222 9.40 -3.24 -1.97
CA ALA A 222 9.25 -2.17 -0.99
C ALA A 222 8.29 -1.06 -1.47
N VAL A 223 8.39 -0.66 -2.74
CA VAL A 223 7.47 0.32 -3.35
C VAL A 223 6.03 -0.21 -3.40
N ILE A 224 5.85 -1.48 -3.78
CA ILE A 224 4.52 -2.11 -3.82
C ILE A 224 3.95 -2.25 -2.39
N LEU A 225 4.79 -2.61 -1.41
CA LEU A 225 4.39 -2.70 0.00
C LEU A 225 3.85 -1.36 0.54
N ILE A 226 4.48 -0.23 0.20
CA ILE A 226 3.98 1.10 0.58
C ILE A 226 2.57 1.36 0.03
N CYS A 227 2.30 0.91 -1.20
CA CYS A 227 0.97 1.02 -1.80
C CYS A 227 -0.04 0.19 -1.02
N THR A 228 0.33 -1.05 -0.68
CA THR A 228 -0.48 -1.95 0.16
C THR A 228 -0.80 -1.34 1.52
N ILE A 229 0.19 -0.77 2.21
CA ILE A 229 0.02 -0.14 3.53
C ILE A 229 -0.93 1.06 3.42
N ASN A 230 -0.82 1.87 2.36
CA ASN A 230 -1.71 3.01 2.15
C ASN A 230 -3.17 2.60 1.90
N ILE A 231 -3.40 1.50 1.18
CA ILE A 231 -4.73 0.91 1.00
C ILE A 231 -5.23 0.40 2.36
N TYR A 232 -4.38 -0.34 3.08
CA TYR A 232 -4.70 -0.90 4.39
C TYR A 232 -5.18 0.16 5.38
N PHE A 233 -4.44 1.26 5.56
CA PHE A 233 -4.82 2.30 6.52
C PHE A 233 -6.19 2.88 6.21
N ARG A 234 -6.51 3.12 4.94
CA ARG A 234 -7.80 3.70 4.57
C ARG A 234 -8.95 2.73 4.79
N ILE A 235 -8.72 1.44 4.55
CA ILE A 235 -9.69 0.38 4.87
C ILE A 235 -9.85 0.23 6.39
N ALA A 236 -8.75 0.29 7.15
CA ALA A 236 -8.78 0.25 8.61
C ALA A 236 -9.58 1.45 9.17
N PHE A 237 -9.32 2.65 8.67
CA PHE A 237 -10.10 3.85 9.02
C PHE A 237 -11.58 3.72 8.65
N PHE A 238 -11.89 3.12 7.49
CA PHE A 238 -13.28 2.83 7.13
C PHE A 238 -13.97 1.95 8.18
N HIS A 239 -13.33 0.86 8.62
CA HIS A 239 -13.89 -0.01 9.66
C HIS A 239 -13.96 0.66 11.03
N VAL A 240 -13.02 1.53 11.39
CA VAL A 240 -13.11 2.37 12.60
C VAL A 240 -14.38 3.24 12.54
N VAL A 241 -14.62 3.91 11.41
CA VAL A 241 -15.80 4.76 11.22
C VAL A 241 -17.09 3.92 11.22
N GLU A 242 -17.08 2.74 10.61
CA GLU A 242 -18.21 1.81 10.62
C GLU A 242 -18.56 1.34 12.05
N GLU A 243 -17.56 0.95 12.85
CA GLU A 243 -17.75 0.50 14.24
C GLU A 243 -18.14 1.65 15.18
N SER A 244 -17.71 2.89 14.90
CA SER A 244 -18.10 4.07 15.69
C SER A 244 -19.58 4.43 15.59
N GLY A 245 -20.35 3.77 14.70
CA GLY A 245 -21.78 3.98 14.56
C GLY A 245 -22.18 5.26 13.83
N ILE A 246 -21.21 6.09 13.41
CA ILE A 246 -21.45 7.34 12.66
C ILE A 246 -22.14 7.07 11.32
N LEU A 247 -21.86 5.92 10.69
CA LEU A 247 -22.52 5.48 9.45
C LEU A 247 -23.86 4.74 9.68
N ARG A 248 -24.16 4.31 10.92
CA ARG A 248 -25.46 3.69 11.29
C ARG A 248 -26.50 4.76 11.63
N GLY A 249 -26.55 5.84 10.85
CA GLY A 249 -27.32 7.04 11.14
C GLY A 249 -28.68 6.77 11.79
N ALA A 250 -29.00 7.58 12.80
CA ALA A 250 -30.35 7.75 13.29
C ALA A 250 -31.11 6.44 13.58
N LYS A 251 -30.84 5.82 14.74
CA LYS A 251 -31.98 5.27 15.47
C LYS A 251 -32.85 6.48 15.84
N CYS A 252 -33.86 6.76 15.03
CA CYS A 252 -35.02 7.51 15.47
C CYS A 252 -35.43 6.93 16.82
N THR A 253 -35.29 7.73 17.86
CA THR A 253 -35.98 7.55 19.11
C THR A 253 -37.48 7.55 18.82
N THR A 254 -38.10 6.39 18.95
CA THR A 254 -39.53 6.26 19.26
C THR A 254 -39.64 5.68 20.64
#